data_AF-A0A1W6SR70-F1
#
_entry.id   AF-A0A1W6SR70-F1
#
_cell.length_a   1.000
_cell.length_b   1.000
_cell.length_c   1.000
_cell.angle_alpha   90.00
_cell.angle_beta   90.00
_cell.angle_gamma   90.00
#
_symmetry.space_group_name_H-M   'P 1'
#
loop_
_entity.id
_entity.type
_entity.pdbx_description
1 polymer ?
#
loop_
_entity_poly.entity_id
_entity_poly.type
_entity_poly.pdbx_seq_one_letter_code
_entity_poly.pdbx_strand_id
1 'polypeptide(L)'
;MTNNINQNEEIDAGQKIIDQAIEDCRMNIVRHSNAPVMEVIVGLLLAGLIIAGLLQVSKLELESRSQNYFTIRSEVEAVRYERNKLSEEMARLQKIVADHQVMSSSQKSDFADLNKQLAKVNNEISQKQNALTEGIKSYSERPLLSDHMLYGGGAIVVLIIALLGGTYRLHLREIAKNEQYKLAFHRIRIAANNAQSPGFDSEVRAALTQDAFDVHIEERTIFQRKKIESPLPGLPSSDLATSIVNRLLDEVHIVFQPKEKPARK
;
A
#
# COMPACT_ATOMS: atom_id res chain seq x y z
N MET A 1 25.37 -0.07 -69.68
CA MET A 1 24.16 0.60 -69.15
C MET A 1 23.30 -0.30 -68.26
N THR A 2 23.50 -1.63 -68.25
CA THR A 2 22.74 -2.58 -67.40
C THR A 2 23.11 -2.57 -65.92
N ASN A 3 24.31 -2.12 -65.52
CA ASN A 3 24.73 -2.10 -64.11
C ASN A 3 24.00 -1.09 -63.21
N ASN A 4 23.44 -0.01 -63.76
CA ASN A 4 22.77 1.02 -62.93
C ASN A 4 21.34 0.66 -62.53
N ILE A 5 20.68 -0.26 -63.24
CA ILE A 5 19.28 -0.64 -62.94
C ILE A 5 19.25 -1.54 -61.70
N ASN A 6 20.16 -2.52 -61.62
CA ASN A 6 20.23 -3.44 -60.48
C ASN A 6 20.62 -2.74 -59.16
N GLN A 7 21.44 -1.69 -59.20
CA GLN A 7 21.82 -0.95 -57.98
C GLN A 7 20.65 -0.14 -57.39
N ASN A 8 19.77 0.39 -58.22
CA ASN A 8 18.62 1.16 -57.73
C ASN A 8 17.56 0.25 -57.09
N GLU A 9 17.38 -0.98 -57.59
CA GLU A 9 16.48 -1.97 -56.99
C GLU A 9 16.97 -2.45 -55.62
N GLU A 10 18.29 -2.63 -55.45
CA GLU A 10 18.88 -3.06 -54.18
C GLU A 10 18.77 -1.97 -53.10
N ILE A 11 18.96 -0.68 -53.48
CA ILE A 11 18.77 0.46 -52.57
C ILE A 11 17.30 0.60 -52.14
N ASP A 12 16.35 0.43 -53.06
CA ASP A 12 14.91 0.47 -52.76
C ASP A 12 14.48 -0.68 -51.82
N ALA A 13 15.01 -1.88 -52.04
CA ALA A 13 14.76 -3.03 -51.15
C ALA A 13 15.31 -2.79 -49.73
N GLY A 14 16.53 -2.23 -49.61
CA GLY A 14 17.12 -1.88 -48.33
C GLY A 14 16.32 -0.80 -47.57
N GLN A 15 15.84 0.23 -48.27
CA GLN A 15 15.01 1.28 -47.67
C GLN A 15 13.68 0.73 -47.14
N LYS A 16 13.03 -0.17 -47.88
CA LYS A 16 11.78 -0.83 -47.43
C LYS A 16 11.97 -1.62 -46.14
N ILE A 17 13.10 -2.33 -46.00
CA ILE A 17 13.41 -3.09 -44.78
C ILE A 17 13.60 -2.15 -43.59
N ILE A 18 14.33 -1.04 -43.78
CA ILE A 18 14.56 -0.05 -42.72
C ILE A 18 13.24 0.64 -42.31
N ASP A 19 12.40 1.01 -43.28
CA ASP A 19 11.11 1.65 -43.01
C ASP A 19 10.15 0.70 -42.29
N GLN A 20 10.15 -0.59 -42.64
CA GLN A 20 9.41 -1.61 -41.90
C GLN A 20 9.91 -1.73 -40.45
N ALA A 21 11.23 -1.77 -40.23
CA ALA A 21 11.80 -1.86 -38.89
C ALA A 21 11.48 -0.63 -38.02
N ILE A 22 11.46 0.57 -38.61
CA ILE A 22 11.05 1.81 -37.93
C ILE A 22 9.58 1.74 -37.51
N GLU A 23 8.70 1.25 -38.40
CA GLU A 23 7.28 1.13 -38.10
C GLU A 23 7.01 0.03 -37.06
N ASP A 24 7.73 -1.09 -37.10
CA ASP A 24 7.66 -2.13 -36.07
C ASP A 24 8.07 -1.59 -34.70
N CYS A 25 9.15 -0.80 -34.62
CA CYS A 25 9.55 -0.11 -33.39
C CYS A 25 8.46 0.85 -32.89
N ARG A 26 7.84 1.62 -33.79
CA ARG A 26 6.74 2.52 -33.46
C ARG A 26 5.53 1.78 -32.91
N MET A 27 5.12 0.70 -33.58
CA MET A 27 4.00 -0.12 -33.13
C MET A 27 4.28 -0.77 -31.77
N ASN A 28 5.54 -1.15 -31.52
CA ASN A 28 5.95 -1.68 -30.22
C ASN A 28 5.90 -0.62 -29.11
N ILE A 29 6.34 0.62 -29.39
CA ILE A 29 6.20 1.76 -28.47
C ILE A 29 4.72 1.99 -28.12
N VAL A 30 3.84 2.04 -29.12
CA VAL A 30 2.39 2.24 -28.89
C VAL A 30 1.79 1.10 -28.08
N ARG A 31 2.20 -0.15 -28.34
CA ARG A 31 1.76 -1.31 -27.56
C ARG A 31 2.19 -1.18 -26.11
N HIS A 32 3.47 -0.86 -25.86
CA HIS A 32 4.00 -0.73 -24.50
C HIS A 32 3.59 0.57 -23.80
N SER A 33 3.13 1.61 -24.52
CA SER A 33 2.54 2.81 -23.91
C SER A 33 1.11 2.55 -23.43
N ASN A 34 0.37 1.70 -24.13
CA ASN A 34 -1.01 1.36 -23.80
C ASN A 34 -1.11 0.21 -22.77
N ALA A 35 -0.14 -0.70 -22.74
CA ALA A 35 -0.07 -1.79 -21.78
C ALA A 35 -0.14 -1.35 -20.30
N PRO A 36 0.63 -0.35 -19.81
CA PRO A 36 0.54 0.09 -18.43
C PRO A 36 -0.82 0.71 -18.10
N VAL A 37 -1.51 1.33 -19.07
CA VAL A 37 -2.88 1.82 -18.86
C VAL A 37 -3.83 0.65 -18.60
N MET A 38 -3.74 -0.42 -19.39
CA MET A 38 -4.53 -1.63 -19.18
C MET A 38 -4.18 -2.34 -17.87
N GLU A 39 -2.90 -2.42 -17.51
CA GLU A 39 -2.46 -2.98 -16.22
C GLU A 39 -2.97 -2.18 -15.04
N VAL A 40 -2.97 -0.84 -15.12
CA VAL A 40 -3.56 0.03 -14.09
C VAL A 40 -5.06 -0.22 -13.98
N ILE A 41 -5.79 -0.34 -15.10
CA ILE A 41 -7.22 -0.65 -15.09
C ILE A 41 -7.47 -2.00 -14.41
N VAL A 42 -6.73 -3.05 -14.77
CA VAL A 42 -6.85 -4.38 -14.16
C VAL A 42 -6.47 -4.33 -12.67
N GLY A 43 -5.42 -3.62 -12.32
CA GLY A 43 -4.98 -3.43 -10.93
C GLY A 43 -6.05 -2.71 -10.09
N LEU A 44 -6.69 -1.68 -10.64
CA LEU A 44 -7.80 -0.97 -9.98
C LEU A 44 -9.04 -1.86 -9.84
N LEU A 45 -9.37 -2.67 -10.84
CA LEU A 45 -10.47 -3.63 -10.75
C LEU A 45 -10.22 -4.69 -9.67
N LEU A 46 -9.01 -5.25 -9.62
CA LEU A 46 -8.62 -6.21 -8.57
C LEU A 46 -8.64 -5.57 -7.18
N ALA A 47 -8.09 -4.36 -7.04
CA ALA A 47 -8.15 -3.61 -5.81
C ALA A 47 -9.61 -3.34 -5.38
N GLY A 48 -10.48 -2.97 -6.33
CA GLY A 48 -11.90 -2.77 -6.10
C GLY A 48 -12.61 -4.04 -5.60
N LEU A 49 -12.31 -5.20 -6.20
CA LEU A 49 -12.85 -6.49 -5.76
C LEU A 49 -12.37 -6.86 -4.35
N ILE A 50 -11.10 -6.62 -4.03
CA ILE A 50 -10.54 -6.85 -2.70
C ILE A 50 -11.22 -5.94 -1.68
N ILE A 51 -11.35 -4.64 -1.97
CA ILE A 51 -12.01 -3.68 -1.10
C ILE A 51 -13.48 -4.06 -0.88
N ALA A 52 -14.20 -4.45 -1.93
CA ALA A 52 -15.58 -4.91 -1.83
C ALA A 52 -15.70 -6.18 -0.96
N GLY A 53 -14.77 -7.13 -1.11
CA GLY A 53 -14.70 -8.32 -0.26
C GLY A 53 -14.43 -7.97 1.21
N LEU A 54 -13.47 -7.08 1.48
CA LEU A 54 -13.18 -6.57 2.82
C LEU A 54 -14.36 -5.82 3.43
N LEU A 55 -15.13 -5.07 2.62
CA LEU A 55 -16.37 -4.41 3.04
C LEU A 55 -17.46 -5.42 3.41
N GLN A 56 -17.61 -6.51 2.66
CA GLN A 56 -18.58 -7.56 3.00
C GLN A 56 -18.18 -8.30 4.28
N VAL A 57 -16.91 -8.65 4.43
CA VAL A 57 -16.39 -9.29 5.65
C VAL A 57 -16.56 -8.36 6.86
N SER A 58 -16.22 -7.08 6.72
CA SER A 58 -16.40 -6.11 7.80
C SER A 58 -17.87 -5.89 8.15
N LYS A 59 -18.79 -5.93 7.17
CA LYS A 59 -20.23 -5.89 7.44
C LYS A 59 -20.70 -7.11 8.23
N LEU A 60 -20.27 -8.32 7.86
CA LEU A 60 -20.60 -9.55 8.59
C LEU A 60 -20.04 -9.54 10.01
N GLU A 61 -18.79 -9.09 10.19
CA GLU A 61 -18.21 -8.89 11.52
C GLU A 61 -18.99 -7.84 12.31
N LEU A 62 -19.40 -6.74 11.69
CA LEU A 62 -20.14 -5.67 12.35
C LEU A 62 -21.53 -6.16 12.80
N GLU A 63 -22.23 -6.93 11.99
CA GLU A 63 -23.52 -7.54 12.35
C GLU A 63 -23.37 -8.52 13.51
N SER A 64 -22.35 -9.39 13.47
CA SER A 64 -22.03 -10.30 14.58
C SER A 64 -21.65 -9.53 15.86
N ARG A 65 -20.82 -8.49 15.74
CA ARG A 65 -20.46 -7.62 16.86
C ARG A 65 -21.65 -6.85 17.40
N SER A 66 -22.55 -6.38 16.53
CA SER A 66 -23.78 -5.67 16.92
C SER A 66 -24.69 -6.55 17.76
N GLN A 67 -24.86 -7.82 17.38
CA GLN A 67 -25.59 -8.79 18.21
C GLN A 67 -24.92 -9.00 19.57
N ASN A 68 -23.60 -9.20 19.59
CA ASN A 68 -22.86 -9.33 20.84
C ASN A 68 -22.96 -8.08 21.72
N TYR A 69 -22.90 -6.89 21.13
CA TYR A 69 -23.11 -5.63 21.84
C TYR A 69 -24.53 -5.52 22.39
N PHE A 70 -25.55 -5.91 21.62
CA PHE A 70 -26.91 -5.92 22.12
C PHE A 70 -27.07 -6.84 23.34
N THR A 71 -26.47 -8.04 23.29
CA THR A 71 -26.47 -8.99 24.41
C THR A 71 -25.78 -8.41 25.65
N ILE A 72 -24.55 -7.91 25.52
CA ILE A 72 -23.81 -7.35 26.66
C ILE A 72 -24.53 -6.12 27.23
N ARG A 73 -25.10 -5.25 26.37
CA ARG A 73 -25.91 -4.12 26.82
C ARG A 73 -27.13 -4.58 27.64
N SER A 74 -27.83 -5.60 27.16
CA SER A 74 -28.99 -6.14 27.88
C SER A 74 -28.61 -6.74 29.24
N GLU A 75 -27.46 -7.42 29.33
CA GLU A 75 -26.91 -7.95 30.58
C GLU A 75 -26.53 -6.82 31.55
N VAL A 76 -25.86 -5.78 31.04
CA VAL A 76 -25.49 -4.59 31.82
C VAL A 76 -26.74 -3.87 32.36
N GLU A 77 -27.77 -3.70 31.54
CA GLU A 77 -29.03 -3.10 31.95
C GLU A 77 -29.76 -3.95 33.01
N ALA A 78 -29.75 -5.28 32.87
CA ALA A 78 -30.30 -6.20 33.87
C ALA A 78 -29.55 -6.11 35.21
N VAL A 79 -28.22 -6.14 35.19
CA VAL A 79 -27.37 -5.97 36.40
C VAL A 79 -27.62 -4.61 37.06
N ARG A 80 -27.75 -3.55 36.26
CA ARG A 80 -28.04 -2.20 36.75
C ARG A 80 -29.41 -2.13 37.43
N TYR A 81 -30.42 -2.77 36.84
CA TYR A 81 -31.76 -2.84 37.41
C TYR A 81 -31.75 -3.58 38.76
N GLU A 82 -31.12 -4.75 38.84
CA GLU A 82 -30.99 -5.50 40.10
C GLU A 82 -30.27 -4.69 41.17
N ARG A 83 -29.15 -4.05 40.82
CA ARG A 83 -28.39 -3.21 41.75
C ARG A 83 -29.22 -2.04 42.29
N ASN A 84 -30.05 -1.42 41.45
CA ASN A 84 -30.95 -0.35 41.91
C ASN A 84 -32.02 -0.88 42.86
N LYS A 85 -32.61 -2.05 42.58
CA LYS A 85 -33.56 -2.72 43.48
C LYS A 85 -32.93 -3.05 44.84
N LEU A 86 -31.73 -3.62 44.84
CA LEU A 86 -30.95 -3.90 46.05
C LEU A 86 -30.61 -2.62 46.83
N SER A 87 -30.28 -1.53 46.13
CA SER A 87 -30.03 -0.23 46.75
C SER A 87 -31.29 0.34 47.43
N GLU A 88 -32.47 0.14 46.84
CA GLU A 88 -33.75 0.53 47.46
C GLU A 88 -34.04 -0.33 48.70
N GLU A 89 -33.82 -1.64 48.64
CA GLU A 89 -33.94 -2.54 49.79
C GLU A 89 -32.96 -2.15 50.91
N MET A 90 -31.72 -1.81 50.58
CA MET A 90 -30.74 -1.30 51.53
C MET A 90 -31.24 -0.03 52.22
N ALA A 91 -31.76 0.93 51.46
CA ALA A 91 -32.30 2.17 52.01
C ALA A 91 -33.51 1.92 52.94
N ARG A 92 -34.38 0.97 52.59
CA ARG A 92 -35.50 0.54 53.45
C ARG A 92 -35.00 -0.08 54.75
N LEU A 93 -34.04 -1.00 54.68
CA LEU A 93 -33.45 -1.65 55.85
C LEU A 93 -32.74 -0.62 56.75
N GLN A 94 -31.95 0.30 56.17
CA GLN A 94 -31.30 1.37 56.94
C GLN A 94 -32.31 2.24 57.69
N LYS A 95 -33.45 2.56 57.07
CA LYS A 95 -34.53 3.30 57.72
C LYS A 95 -35.10 2.52 58.91
N ILE A 96 -35.38 1.22 58.73
CA ILE A 96 -35.87 0.35 59.81
C ILE A 96 -34.87 0.26 60.97
N VAL A 97 -33.57 0.13 60.67
CA VAL A 97 -32.49 0.14 61.67
C VAL A 97 -32.49 1.45 62.45
N ALA A 98 -32.57 2.59 61.76
CA ALA A 98 -32.60 3.92 62.39
C ALA A 98 -33.83 4.09 63.30
N ASP A 99 -35.00 3.63 62.86
CA ASP A 99 -36.24 3.67 63.64
C ASP A 99 -36.15 2.76 64.90
N HIS A 100 -35.54 1.58 64.80
CA HIS A 100 -35.35 0.65 65.93
C HIS A 100 -34.24 1.05 66.91
N GLN A 101 -33.27 1.87 66.49
CA GLN A 101 -32.23 2.40 67.37
C GLN A 101 -32.80 3.31 68.48
N VAL A 102 -34.04 3.75 68.34
CA VAL A 102 -34.79 4.57 69.31
C VAL A 102 -35.59 3.69 70.30
N MET A 103 -35.72 2.37 70.08
CA MET A 103 -36.50 1.45 70.91
C MET A 103 -35.66 0.55 71.84
N SER A 104 -36.20 0.26 73.02
CA SER A 104 -35.50 -0.25 74.22
C SER A 104 -34.84 -1.65 74.11
N SER A 105 -34.01 -1.97 75.11
CA SER A 105 -33.09 -3.12 75.26
C SER A 105 -33.65 -4.55 75.12
N SER A 106 -34.93 -4.74 74.80
CA SER A 106 -35.59 -6.06 74.71
C SER A 106 -35.50 -6.74 73.35
N GLN A 107 -35.02 -6.07 72.28
CA GLN A 107 -35.01 -6.59 70.89
C GLN A 107 -33.61 -6.78 70.29
N LYS A 108 -32.62 -7.17 71.11
CA LYS A 108 -31.23 -7.37 70.65
C LYS A 108 -31.07 -8.46 69.58
N SER A 109 -31.91 -9.50 69.57
CA SER A 109 -31.85 -10.57 68.55
C SER A 109 -32.28 -10.07 67.17
N ASP A 110 -33.40 -9.35 67.11
CA ASP A 110 -33.99 -8.86 65.85
C ASP A 110 -33.09 -7.84 65.16
N PHE A 111 -32.40 -7.03 65.97
CA PHE A 111 -31.42 -6.06 65.48
C PHE A 111 -30.14 -6.71 64.92
N ALA A 112 -29.72 -7.85 65.49
CA ALA A 112 -28.57 -8.60 64.99
C ALA A 112 -28.86 -9.23 63.61
N ASP A 113 -30.07 -9.75 63.42
CA ASP A 113 -30.51 -10.29 62.12
C ASP A 113 -30.65 -9.19 61.05
N LEU A 114 -31.15 -8.01 61.41
CA LEU A 114 -31.23 -6.88 60.48
C LEU A 114 -29.85 -6.40 60.01
N ASN A 115 -28.88 -6.30 60.92
CA ASN A 115 -27.50 -5.95 60.57
C ASN A 115 -26.85 -7.00 59.65
N LYS A 116 -27.16 -8.29 59.86
CA LYS A 116 -26.70 -9.38 59.00
C LYS A 116 -27.29 -9.29 57.59
N GLN A 117 -28.58 -8.94 57.47
CA GLN A 117 -29.22 -8.68 56.18
C GLN A 117 -28.61 -7.46 55.47
N LEU A 118 -28.33 -6.39 56.22
CA LEU A 118 -27.69 -5.17 55.69
C LEU A 118 -26.30 -5.48 55.11
N ALA A 119 -25.49 -6.25 55.84
CA ALA A 119 -24.17 -6.68 55.39
C ALA A 119 -24.24 -7.54 54.13
N LYS A 120 -25.24 -8.44 54.03
CA LYS A 120 -25.49 -9.26 52.84
C LYS A 120 -25.83 -8.39 51.63
N VAL A 121 -26.79 -7.47 51.76
CA VAL A 121 -27.19 -6.56 50.68
C VAL A 121 -26.02 -5.68 50.23
N ASN A 122 -25.20 -5.16 51.16
CA ASN A 122 -24.05 -4.35 50.83
C ASN A 122 -22.97 -5.13 50.04
N ASN A 123 -22.75 -6.40 50.40
CA ASN A 123 -21.86 -7.28 49.64
C ASN A 123 -22.38 -7.55 48.23
N GLU A 124 -23.69 -7.79 48.07
CA GLU A 124 -24.32 -8.01 46.76
C GLU A 124 -24.24 -6.75 45.87
N ILE A 125 -24.46 -5.56 46.43
CA ILE A 125 -24.28 -4.28 45.71
C ILE A 125 -22.83 -4.13 45.22
N SER A 126 -21.86 -4.43 46.08
CA SER A 126 -20.43 -4.33 45.74
C SER A 126 -20.05 -5.30 44.62
N GLN A 127 -20.54 -6.54 44.67
CA GLN A 127 -20.34 -7.52 43.60
C GLN A 127 -20.94 -7.05 42.27
N LYS A 128 -22.18 -6.56 42.27
CA LYS A 128 -22.84 -6.05 41.05
C LYS A 128 -22.14 -4.82 40.48
N GLN A 129 -21.56 -3.98 41.34
CA GLN A 129 -20.79 -2.80 40.92
C GLN A 129 -19.46 -3.18 40.25
N ASN A 130 -18.78 -4.20 40.76
CA ASN A 130 -17.59 -4.75 40.11
C ASN A 130 -17.93 -5.35 38.73
N ALA A 131 -18.99 -6.16 38.65
CA ALA A 131 -19.46 -6.73 37.40
C ALA A 131 -19.83 -5.65 36.36
N LEU A 132 -20.45 -4.56 36.80
CA LEU A 132 -20.78 -3.42 35.93
C LEU A 132 -19.50 -2.74 35.40
N THR A 133 -18.50 -2.58 36.25
CA THR A 133 -17.22 -1.94 35.89
C THR A 133 -16.45 -2.79 34.89
N GLU A 134 -16.42 -4.12 35.09
CA GLU A 134 -15.84 -5.08 34.15
C GLU A 134 -16.57 -5.08 32.80
N GLY A 135 -17.90 -5.05 32.81
CA GLY A 135 -18.72 -4.96 31.60
C GLY A 135 -18.45 -3.69 30.78
N ILE A 136 -18.34 -2.53 31.45
CA ILE A 136 -18.02 -1.25 30.79
C ILE A 136 -16.59 -1.27 30.22
N LYS A 137 -15.62 -1.82 30.95
CA LYS A 137 -14.23 -1.91 30.50
C LYS A 137 -14.09 -2.80 29.26
N SER A 138 -14.74 -3.97 29.27
CA SER A 138 -14.81 -4.89 28.13
C SER A 138 -15.41 -4.24 26.87
N TYR A 139 -16.31 -3.26 27.07
CA TYR A 139 -16.88 -2.45 25.99
C TYR A 139 -15.88 -1.46 25.38
N SER A 140 -15.08 -0.80 26.22
CA SER A 140 -14.18 0.29 25.78
C SER A 140 -12.90 -0.18 25.08
N GLU A 141 -12.45 -1.41 25.35
CA GLU A 141 -11.14 -1.90 24.88
C GLU A 141 -11.20 -2.62 23.52
N ARG A 142 -12.38 -2.78 22.90
CA ARG A 142 -12.50 -3.48 21.61
C ARG A 142 -12.28 -2.53 20.43
N PRO A 143 -11.18 -2.65 19.66
CA PRO A 143 -10.93 -1.78 18.52
C PRO A 143 -12.00 -1.95 17.43
N LEU A 144 -12.33 -0.84 16.75
CA LEU A 144 -13.33 -0.80 15.68
C LEU A 144 -12.99 -1.75 14.51
N LEU A 145 -11.71 -1.91 14.19
CA LEU A 145 -11.21 -2.91 13.25
C LEU A 145 -10.41 -3.98 14.00
N SER A 146 -10.52 -5.23 13.57
CA SER A 146 -9.59 -6.29 13.98
C SER A 146 -8.17 -5.96 13.52
N ASP A 147 -7.17 -6.17 14.37
CA ASP A 147 -5.76 -5.94 14.03
C ASP A 147 -5.35 -6.72 12.77
N HIS A 148 -5.88 -7.94 12.60
CA HIS A 148 -5.63 -8.76 11.41
C HIS A 148 -6.15 -8.12 10.12
N MET A 149 -7.29 -7.43 10.18
CA MET A 149 -7.84 -6.71 9.03
C MET A 149 -6.98 -5.48 8.69
N LEU A 150 -6.50 -4.76 9.72
CA LEU A 150 -5.67 -3.58 9.52
C LEU A 150 -4.32 -3.94 8.89
N TYR A 151 -3.59 -4.87 9.52
CA TYR A 151 -2.27 -5.28 9.02
C TYR A 151 -2.38 -6.10 7.73
N GLY A 152 -3.35 -7.01 7.64
CA GLY A 152 -3.59 -7.82 6.45
C GLY A 152 -4.01 -6.97 5.25
N GLY A 153 -4.96 -6.06 5.44
CA GLY A 153 -5.38 -5.12 4.40
C GLY A 153 -4.24 -4.21 3.96
N GLY A 154 -3.49 -3.64 4.91
CA GLY A 154 -2.32 -2.81 4.62
C GLY A 154 -1.26 -3.54 3.79
N ALA A 155 -0.93 -4.79 4.16
CA ALA A 155 0.05 -5.59 3.44
C ALA A 155 -0.35 -5.85 1.98
N ILE A 156 -1.64 -6.13 1.72
CA ILE A 156 -2.16 -6.35 0.37
C ILE A 156 -2.04 -5.07 -0.48
N VAL A 157 -2.38 -3.92 0.10
CA VAL A 157 -2.25 -2.62 -0.59
C VAL A 157 -0.81 -2.35 -1.00
N VAL A 158 0.14 -2.55 -0.08
CA VAL A 158 1.57 -2.38 -0.36
C VAL A 158 2.03 -3.32 -1.48
N LEU A 159 1.59 -4.58 -1.47
CA LEU A 159 1.92 -5.56 -2.50
C LEU A 159 1.39 -5.16 -3.88
N ILE A 160 0.14 -4.69 -3.96
CA ILE A 160 -0.46 -4.21 -5.21
C ILE A 160 0.33 -3.04 -5.78
N ILE A 161 0.66 -2.05 -4.93
CA ILE A 161 1.46 -0.88 -5.33
C ILE A 161 2.86 -1.31 -5.84
N ALA A 162 3.49 -2.27 -5.16
CA ALA A 162 4.80 -2.78 -5.56
C ALA A 162 4.75 -3.48 -6.93
N LEU A 163 3.72 -4.30 -7.19
CA LEU A 163 3.51 -4.95 -8.48
C LEU A 163 3.29 -3.93 -9.60
N LEU A 164 2.36 -3.00 -9.42
CA LEU A 164 2.08 -1.91 -10.38
C LEU A 164 3.33 -1.08 -10.66
N GLY A 165 4.08 -0.72 -9.63
CA GLY A 165 5.34 0.02 -9.78
C GLY A 165 6.40 -0.77 -10.54
N GLY A 166 6.46 -2.09 -10.34
CA GLY A 166 7.35 -3.00 -11.06
C GLY A 166 7.03 -3.08 -12.55
N THR A 167 5.76 -3.35 -12.90
CA THR A 167 5.36 -3.48 -14.31
C THR A 167 5.45 -2.16 -15.06
N TYR A 168 5.08 -1.05 -14.40
CA TYR A 168 5.26 0.29 -14.96
C TYR A 168 6.72 0.58 -15.35
N ARG A 169 7.68 0.22 -14.47
CA ARG A 169 9.12 0.37 -14.78
C ARG A 169 9.56 -0.50 -15.95
N LEU A 170 9.04 -1.73 -16.07
CA LEU A 170 9.33 -2.60 -17.21
C LEU A 170 8.84 -1.97 -18.51
N HIS A 171 7.64 -1.42 -18.54
CA HIS A 171 7.09 -0.76 -19.71
C HIS A 171 7.90 0.47 -20.13
N LEU A 172 8.28 1.33 -19.19
CA LEU A 172 9.14 2.47 -19.48
C LEU A 172 10.49 2.03 -20.07
N ARG A 173 11.07 0.94 -19.55
CA ARG A 173 12.33 0.39 -20.06
C ARG A 173 12.20 -0.08 -21.51
N GLU A 174 11.10 -0.77 -21.84
CA GLU A 174 10.85 -1.22 -23.21
C GLU A 174 10.55 -0.08 -24.18
N ILE A 175 9.84 0.97 -23.74
CA ILE A 175 9.64 2.18 -24.56
C ILE A 175 10.98 2.84 -24.88
N ALA A 176 11.82 3.06 -23.85
CA ALA A 176 13.13 3.68 -24.02
C ALA A 176 14.04 2.90 -25.01
N LYS A 177 14.05 1.55 -24.90
CA LYS A 177 14.76 0.68 -25.86
C LYS A 177 14.30 0.91 -27.30
N ASN A 178 12.99 0.86 -27.52
CA ASN A 178 12.43 0.99 -28.87
C ASN A 178 12.62 2.39 -29.45
N GLU A 179 12.59 3.44 -28.62
CA GLU A 179 12.91 4.81 -29.06
C GLU A 179 14.37 4.92 -29.54
N GLN A 180 15.30 4.30 -28.80
CA GLN A 180 16.71 4.29 -29.19
C GLN A 180 16.94 3.48 -30.47
N TYR A 181 16.30 2.32 -30.62
CA TYR A 181 16.35 1.56 -31.87
C TYR A 181 15.78 2.34 -33.04
N LYS A 182 14.67 3.05 -32.84
CA LYS A 182 14.11 3.94 -33.87
C LYS A 182 15.10 5.01 -34.30
N LEU A 183 15.79 5.66 -33.35
CA LEU A 183 16.85 6.63 -33.65
C LEU A 183 18.03 5.98 -34.39
N ALA A 184 18.43 4.77 -34.01
CA ALA A 184 19.49 4.00 -34.67
C ALA A 184 19.14 3.72 -36.15
N PHE A 185 17.92 3.25 -36.42
CA PHE A 185 17.45 3.02 -37.78
C PHE A 185 17.41 4.31 -38.61
N HIS A 186 17.00 5.44 -38.01
CA HIS A 186 17.08 6.74 -38.70
C HIS A 186 18.53 7.13 -39.05
N ARG A 187 19.49 6.89 -38.16
CA ARG A 187 20.92 7.14 -38.44
C ARG A 187 21.43 6.28 -39.60
N ILE A 188 21.09 5.00 -39.61
CA ILE A 188 21.44 4.08 -40.71
C ILE A 188 20.79 4.54 -42.02
N ARG A 189 19.52 4.97 -41.99
CA ARG A 189 18.84 5.51 -43.18
C ARG A 189 19.55 6.73 -43.75
N ILE A 190 19.93 7.67 -42.89
CA ILE A 190 20.68 8.88 -43.30
C ILE A 190 22.03 8.47 -43.89
N ALA A 191 22.73 7.53 -43.26
CA ALA A 191 24.02 7.05 -43.74
C ALA A 191 23.91 6.35 -45.11
N ALA A 192 22.90 5.50 -45.30
CA ALA A 192 22.65 4.81 -46.55
C ALA A 192 22.30 5.78 -47.69
N ASN A 193 21.43 6.77 -47.42
CA ASN A 193 21.00 7.74 -48.44
C ASN A 193 22.10 8.71 -48.87
N ASN A 194 23.10 8.94 -48.03
CA ASN A 194 24.21 9.85 -48.33
C ASN A 194 25.51 9.11 -48.67
N ALA A 195 25.48 7.78 -48.83
CA ALA A 195 26.67 6.96 -49.03
C ALA A 195 27.51 7.32 -50.26
N GLN A 196 26.93 7.99 -51.26
CA GLN A 196 27.63 8.41 -52.48
C GLN A 196 28.01 9.92 -52.47
N SER A 197 27.69 10.63 -51.40
CA SER A 197 27.95 12.08 -51.31
C SER A 197 29.41 12.34 -50.90
N PRO A 198 30.15 13.18 -51.66
CA PRO A 198 31.55 13.48 -51.32
C PRO A 198 31.64 14.16 -49.95
N GLY A 199 32.52 13.64 -49.09
CA GLY A 199 32.67 14.07 -47.69
C GLY A 199 31.87 13.22 -46.67
N PHE A 200 31.04 12.29 -47.13
CA PHE A 200 30.24 11.40 -46.27
C PHE A 200 30.90 10.03 -46.00
N ASP A 201 31.96 9.68 -46.74
CA ASP A 201 32.53 8.33 -46.77
C ASP A 201 33.33 7.91 -45.52
N SER A 202 33.69 8.84 -44.63
CA SER A 202 34.57 8.56 -43.49
C SER A 202 33.86 8.74 -42.13
N GLU A 203 34.18 9.82 -41.43
CA GLU A 203 33.86 10.04 -40.02
C GLU A 203 32.36 10.17 -39.76
N VAL A 204 31.63 10.81 -40.68
CA VAL A 204 30.19 11.02 -40.54
C VAL A 204 29.43 9.69 -40.64
N ARG A 205 29.79 8.84 -41.61
CA ARG A 205 29.20 7.51 -41.73
C ARG A 205 29.54 6.65 -40.51
N ALA A 206 30.80 6.64 -40.07
CA ALA A 206 31.20 5.92 -38.87
C ALA A 206 30.43 6.43 -37.63
N ALA A 207 30.31 7.74 -37.42
CA ALA A 207 29.56 8.30 -36.29
C ALA A 207 28.06 7.98 -36.31
N LEU A 208 27.48 7.75 -37.49
CA LEU A 208 26.06 7.38 -37.64
C LEU A 208 25.82 5.88 -37.50
N THR A 209 26.77 5.03 -37.91
CA THR A 209 26.58 3.57 -37.96
C THR A 209 27.28 2.81 -36.84
N GLN A 210 28.41 3.31 -36.37
CA GLN A 210 29.16 2.69 -35.27
C GLN A 210 28.34 2.80 -33.98
N ASP A 211 28.19 1.67 -33.29
CA ASP A 211 27.47 1.56 -32.02
C ASP A 211 26.02 2.09 -32.06
N ALA A 212 25.42 2.18 -33.26
CA ALA A 212 24.06 2.72 -33.43
C ALA A 212 23.03 1.92 -32.61
N PHE A 213 23.25 0.61 -32.44
CA PHE A 213 22.41 -0.27 -31.62
C PHE A 213 23.07 -0.68 -30.30
N ASP A 214 24.32 -0.29 -30.04
CA ASP A 214 24.95 -0.56 -28.75
C ASP A 214 24.49 0.51 -27.75
N VAL A 215 23.24 0.35 -27.34
CA VAL A 215 22.72 1.16 -26.26
C VAL A 215 23.11 0.52 -24.96
N HIS A 216 24.12 1.12 -24.32
CA HIS A 216 24.29 0.98 -22.89
C HIS A 216 23.12 1.67 -22.19
N ILE A 217 21.99 0.97 -22.09
CA ILE A 217 20.98 1.25 -21.07
C ILE A 217 21.66 0.87 -19.78
N GLU A 218 22.45 1.79 -19.24
CA GLU A 218 23.07 1.61 -17.96
C GLU A 218 21.96 1.25 -16.98
N GLU A 219 21.96 -0.01 -16.53
CA GLU A 219 21.23 -0.46 -15.35
C GLU A 219 21.87 0.18 -14.12
N ARG A 220 22.06 1.50 -14.13
CA ARG A 220 22.35 2.28 -12.94
C ARG A 220 21.05 2.32 -12.18
N THR A 221 20.80 1.22 -11.48
CA THR A 221 19.93 1.14 -10.31
C THR A 221 20.09 2.45 -9.54
N ILE A 222 18.97 3.05 -9.15
CA ILE A 222 18.89 4.33 -8.44
C ILE A 222 19.84 4.36 -7.22
N PHE A 223 20.20 3.18 -6.69
CA PHE A 223 21.14 3.00 -5.58
C PHE A 223 22.64 3.11 -5.93
N GLN A 224 23.04 3.02 -7.21
CA GLN A 224 24.44 3.17 -7.63
C GLN A 224 24.81 4.61 -8.01
N ARG A 225 23.83 5.45 -8.40
CA ARG A 225 24.05 6.88 -8.53
C ARG A 225 23.73 7.54 -7.19
N LYS A 226 24.76 8.01 -6.48
CA LYS A 226 24.62 8.82 -5.25
C LYS A 226 23.75 10.07 -5.41
N LYS A 227 23.45 10.49 -6.64
CA LYS A 227 22.57 11.61 -6.99
C LYS A 227 21.72 11.26 -8.21
N ILE A 228 20.42 11.45 -8.09
CA ILE A 228 19.44 11.40 -9.17
C ILE A 228 19.47 12.75 -9.87
N GLU A 229 19.73 12.74 -11.18
CA GLU A 229 19.61 13.94 -12.01
C GLU A 229 18.16 14.10 -12.51
N SER A 230 17.74 15.35 -12.70
CA SER A 230 16.41 15.69 -13.21
C SER A 230 16.18 15.04 -14.59
N PRO A 231 15.07 14.30 -14.80
CA PRO A 231 14.77 13.72 -16.10
C PRO A 231 14.46 14.79 -17.16
N LEU A 232 14.12 16.01 -16.74
CA LEU A 232 13.90 17.18 -17.60
C LEU A 232 14.67 18.37 -17.00
N PRO A 233 16.00 18.47 -17.22
CA PRO A 233 16.80 19.53 -16.64
C PRO A 233 16.31 20.91 -17.13
N GLY A 234 16.05 21.82 -16.18
CA GLY A 234 15.53 23.16 -16.46
C GLY A 234 14.01 23.31 -16.30
N LEU A 235 13.30 22.24 -15.95
CA LEU A 235 11.89 22.28 -15.58
C LEU A 235 11.77 22.35 -14.04
N PRO A 236 11.26 23.46 -13.47
CA PRO A 236 11.36 23.72 -12.03
C PRO A 236 10.65 22.67 -11.15
N SER A 237 9.58 22.05 -11.66
CA SER A 237 8.89 20.95 -10.96
C SER A 237 9.70 19.65 -10.95
N SER A 238 10.43 19.37 -12.02
CA SER A 238 11.28 18.17 -12.15
C SER A 238 12.56 18.30 -11.31
N ASP A 239 13.15 19.50 -11.31
CA ASP A 239 14.32 19.83 -10.51
C ASP A 239 14.02 19.85 -9.00
N LEU A 240 12.83 20.33 -8.62
CA LEU A 240 12.37 20.27 -7.22
C LEU A 240 12.13 18.83 -6.75
N ALA A 241 11.45 18.01 -7.57
CA ALA A 241 11.19 16.61 -7.24
C ALA A 241 12.51 15.83 -7.05
N THR A 242 13.48 16.04 -7.94
CA THR A 242 14.79 15.38 -7.83
C THR A 242 15.62 15.89 -6.66
N SER A 243 15.55 17.18 -6.33
CA SER A 243 16.13 17.76 -5.11
C SER A 243 15.61 17.08 -3.83
N ILE A 244 14.28 16.90 -3.72
CA ILE A 244 13.65 16.27 -2.56
C ILE A 244 14.10 14.80 -2.44
N VAL A 245 14.10 14.05 -3.54
CA VAL A 245 14.50 12.64 -3.52
C VAL A 245 15.98 12.48 -3.20
N ASN A 246 16.86 13.34 -3.73
CA ASN A 246 18.28 13.34 -3.37
C ASN A 246 18.51 13.60 -1.88
N ARG A 247 17.76 14.53 -1.29
CA ARG A 247 17.84 14.83 0.13
C ARG A 247 17.39 13.65 1.00
N LEU A 248 16.33 12.96 0.59
CA LEU A 248 15.87 11.73 1.26
C LEU A 248 16.88 10.59 1.15
N LEU A 249 17.56 10.45 0.00
CA LEU A 249 18.59 9.43 -0.20
C LEU A 249 19.87 9.72 0.61
N ASP A 250 20.25 11.00 0.74
CA ASP A 250 21.40 11.42 1.54
C ASP A 250 21.16 11.20 3.06
N GLU A 251 19.92 11.30 3.54
CA GLU A 251 19.57 11.06 4.94
C GLU A 251 19.49 9.55 5.29
N VAL A 252 19.23 8.68 4.31
CA VAL A 252 19.09 7.23 4.50
C VAL A 252 20.47 6.54 4.36
N HIS A 253 21.30 6.64 5.40
CA HIS A 253 22.53 5.85 5.51
C HIS A 253 22.22 4.37 5.83
N ILE A 254 22.11 3.53 4.80
CA ILE A 254 22.03 2.07 4.96
C ILE A 254 23.45 1.53 5.16
N VAL A 255 23.78 1.09 6.38
CA VAL A 255 25.02 0.39 6.69
C VAL A 255 24.96 -1.03 6.09
N PHE A 256 25.38 -1.17 4.84
CA PHE A 256 25.60 -2.49 4.25
C PHE A 256 26.93 -3.05 4.77
N GLN A 257 26.87 -4.10 5.61
CA GLN A 257 28.06 -4.87 5.93
C GLN A 257 28.55 -5.61 4.66
N PRO A 258 29.81 -5.42 4.23
CA PRO A 258 30.35 -6.14 3.09
C PRO A 258 30.43 -7.63 3.41
N LYS A 259 29.80 -8.46 2.56
CA LYS A 259 30.00 -9.92 2.56
C LYS A 259 31.47 -10.21 2.22
N GLU A 260 32.20 -10.79 3.17
CA GLU A 260 33.56 -11.32 2.95
C GLU A 260 33.54 -12.29 1.76
N LYS A 261 34.44 -12.05 0.79
CA LYS A 261 34.73 -13.01 -0.27
C LYS A 261 35.45 -14.21 0.37
N PRO A 262 34.98 -15.45 0.18
CA PRO A 262 35.73 -16.61 0.64
C PRO A 262 37.06 -16.69 -0.12
N ALA A 263 38.16 -16.74 0.62
CA ALA A 263 39.50 -16.92 0.10
C ALA A 263 39.58 -18.23 -0.70
N ARG A 264 39.95 -18.13 -1.98
CA ARG A 264 40.31 -19.32 -2.77
C ARG A 264 41.64 -19.86 -2.22
N LYS A 265 41.63 -21.10 -1.74
CA LYS A 265 42.82 -21.93 -1.57
C LYS A 265 43.16 -22.60 -2.89
#